data_AF-A0AA87IPK0-F1
#
_entry.id   AF-A0AA87IPK0-F1
#
_cell.length_a   1.000
_cell.length_b   1.000
_cell.length_c   1.000
_cell.angle_alpha   90.00
_cell.angle_beta   90.00
_cell.angle_gamma   90.00
#
_symmetry.space_group_name_H-M   'P 1'
#
loop_
_entity.id
_entity.type
_entity.pdbx_description
1 polymer ?
#
loop_
_entity_poly.entity_id
_entity_poly.type
_entity_poly.pdbx_seq_one_letter_code
_entity_poly.pdbx_strand_id
1 'polypeptide(L)' 'MDTQSYYAKGDEVICVQKATWQNQSGHVTIYTFMDIRSGKVHRLGRFDTLDEAFRQCQLSEEDKVR' A
#
# COMPACT_ATOMS: atom_id res chain seq x y z
N MET A 1 -12.83 -1.96 6.02
CA MET A 1 -11.46 -1.61 5.59
C MET A 1 -11.58 -0.31 4.82
N ASP A 2 -10.74 0.66 5.15
CA ASP A 2 -10.87 2.03 4.64
C ASP A 2 -9.52 2.54 4.15
N THR A 3 -9.44 3.01 2.91
CA THR A 3 -8.20 3.53 2.32
C THR A 3 -7.99 4.97 2.77
N GLN A 4 -6.90 5.22 3.50
CA GLN A 4 -6.59 6.53 4.07
C GLN A 4 -5.79 7.41 3.11
N SER A 5 -4.86 6.81 2.38
CA SER A 5 -3.99 7.51 1.44
C SER A 5 -3.37 6.55 0.44
N TYR A 6 -2.72 7.11 -0.57
CA TYR A 6 -2.03 6.35 -1.61
C TYR A 6 -0.74 7.06 -2.03
N TYR A 7 0.25 6.27 -2.41
CA TYR A 7 1.48 6.68 -3.07
C TYR A 7 1.48 6.06 -4.45
N ALA A 8 1.84 6.81 -5.48
CA ALA A 8 1.81 6.30 -6.85
C ALA A 8 2.88 6.94 -7.74
N LYS A 9 3.55 6.13 -8.55
CA LYS A 9 4.57 6.56 -9.52
C LYS A 9 4.71 5.50 -10.60
N GLY A 10 4.54 5.92 -11.86
CA GLY A 10 4.53 4.99 -12.98
C GLY A 10 3.47 3.89 -12.78
N ASP A 11 3.92 2.64 -12.81
CA ASP A 11 3.08 1.45 -12.66
C ASP A 11 2.96 0.97 -11.19
N GLU A 12 3.60 1.64 -10.23
CA GLU A 12 3.63 1.22 -8.83
C GLU A 12 2.68 2.05 -7.96
N VAL A 13 1.94 1.37 -7.08
CA VAL A 13 1.01 1.98 -6.12
C VAL A 13 1.19 1.36 -4.74
N ILE A 14 1.20 2.17 -3.69
CA ILE A 14 0.98 1.72 -2.30
C ILE A 14 -0.31 2.33 -1.78
N CYS A 15 -1.25 1.49 -1.35
CA CYS A 15 -2.43 1.92 -0.61
C CYS A 15 -2.18 1.81 0.89
N VAL A 16 -2.42 2.89 1.63
CA VAL A 16 -2.43 2.90 3.11
C VAL A 16 -3.86 2.70 3.57
N GLN A 17 -4.11 1.64 4.33
CA GLN A 17 -5.48 1.24 4.63
C GLN A 17 -5.62 0.93 6.11
N LYS A 18 -6.72 1.38 6.70
CA LYS A 18 -7.11 1.05 8.06
C LYS A 18 -8.01 -0.19 8.03
N ALA A 19 -7.61 -1.23 8.75
CA ALA A 19 -8.31 -2.51 8.78
C ALA A 19 -8.51 -3.00 10.22
N THR A 20 -9.32 -4.05 10.36
CA THR A 20 -9.53 -4.78 11.61
C THR A 20 -9.37 -6.26 11.31
N TRP A 21 -8.75 -7.01 12.22
CA TRP A 21 -8.73 -8.47 12.12
C TRP A 21 -10.03 -9.02 12.71
N GLN A 22 -10.59 -10.06 12.10
CA GLN A 22 -11.89 -10.61 12.50
C GLN A 22 -11.96 -11.01 13.99
N ASN A 23 -10.81 -11.39 14.58
CA ASN A 23 -10.71 -11.88 15.96
C ASN A 23 -9.82 -11.00 16.86
N GLN A 24 -9.56 -9.74 16.49
CA GLN A 24 -8.79 -8.81 17.34
C GLN A 24 -9.54 -7.50 17.51
N SER A 25 -9.56 -7.00 18.74
CA SER A 25 -10.04 -5.66 19.03
C SER A 25 -9.02 -4.62 18.59
N GLY A 26 -9.47 -3.57 17.92
CA GLY A 26 -8.63 -2.45 17.50
C GLY A 26 -8.41 -2.40 16.00
N HIS A 27 -7.69 -1.37 15.57
CA HIS A 27 -7.37 -1.12 14.17
C HIS A 27 -5.90 -1.38 13.89
N VAL A 28 -5.62 -1.91 12.71
CA VAL A 28 -4.28 -2.02 12.16
C VAL A 28 -4.17 -1.16 10.90
N THR A 29 -3.00 -0.59 10.68
CA THR A 29 -2.66 0.05 9.40
C THR A 29 -1.93 -0.97 8.55
N ILE A 30 -2.33 -1.07 7.29
CA ILE A 30 -1.77 -2.02 6.34
C ILE A 30 -1.32 -1.25 5.11
N TYR A 31 -0.20 -1.70 4.53
CA TYR A 31 0.39 -1.09 3.35
C TYR A 31 0.36 -2.12 2.23
N THR A 32 -0.49 -1.87 1.23
CA THR A 32 -0.68 -2.78 0.10
C THR A 32 0.06 -2.22 -1.11
N PHE A 33 1.16 -2.87 -1.50
CA PHE A 33 1.91 -2.57 -2.72
C PHE A 33 1.32 -3.32 -3.92
N MET A 34 1.19 -2.63 -5.06
CA MET A 34 0.79 -3.20 -6.34
C MET A 34 1.69 -2.66 -7.46
N ASP A 35 2.21 -3.58 -8.29
CA ASP A 35 2.84 -3.28 -9.60
C ASP A 35 1.79 -3.60 -10.67
N ILE A 36 1.30 -2.57 -11.36
CA ILE A 36 0.17 -2.64 -12.30
C ILE A 36 0.69 -2.39 -13.71
N ARG A 37 0.73 -3.43 -14.54
CA ARG A 37 1.17 -3.32 -15.94
C ARG A 37 0.03 -3.68 -16.86
N SER A 38 -0.16 -2.89 -17.92
CA SER A 38 -1.24 -3.09 -18.89
C SER A 38 -2.63 -3.24 -18.24
N GLY A 39 -2.89 -2.48 -17.17
CA GLY A 39 -4.17 -2.49 -16.44
C GLY A 39 -4.41 -3.73 -15.56
N LYS A 40 -3.39 -4.57 -15.33
CA LYS A 40 -3.48 -5.76 -14.48
C LYS A 40 -2.45 -5.70 -13.36
N VAL A 41 -2.76 -6.27 -12.20
CA VAL A 41 -1.80 -6.42 -11.09
C VAL A 41 -0.86 -7.58 -11.40
N HIS A 42 0.43 -7.29 -11.51
CA HIS A 42 1.50 -8.25 -11.77
C HIS A 42 2.22 -8.68 -10.48
N ARG A 43 2.36 -7.77 -9.52
CA ARG A 43 2.89 -8.07 -8.18
C ARG A 43 1.99 -7.45 -7.13
N LEU A 44 1.79 -8.17 -6.04
CA LEU A 44 1.01 -7.74 -4.89
C LEU A 44 1.81 -8.07 -3.63
N GLY A 45 1.93 -7.10 -2.73
CA GLY A 45 2.56 -7.28 -1.43
C GLY A 45 1.78 -6.58 -0.33
N ARG A 46 1.80 -7.15 0.87
CA ARG A 46 1.21 -6.55 2.06
C ARG A 46 2.26 -6.45 3.15
N PHE A 47 2.35 -5.27 3.76
CA PHE A 47 3.33 -4.95 4.79
C PHE A 47 2.66 -4.29 5.99
N ASP A 48 3.31 -4.40 7.14
CA ASP A 48 2.84 -3.81 8.40
C ASP A 48 3.42 -2.39 8.60
N THR A 49 4.46 -2.03 7.85
CA THR A 49 5.08 -0.70 7.86
C THR A 49 5.24 -0.11 6.46
N LEU A 50 5.24 1.23 6.38
CA LEU A 50 5.43 1.94 5.10
C LEU A 50 6.85 1.74 4.55
N ASP A 51 7.86 1.77 5.43
CA ASP A 51 9.27 1.56 5.05
C ASP A 51 9.52 0.18 4.42
N GLU A 52 8.84 -0.86 4.92
CA GLU A 52 8.88 -2.19 4.28
C GLU A 52 8.28 -2.18 2.88
N ALA A 53 7.16 -1.47 2.69
CA ALA A 53 6.53 -1.34 1.38
C ALA A 53 7.44 -0.54 0.42
N PHE A 54 8.04 0.56 0.86
CA PHE A 54 8.98 1.35 0.05
C PHE A 54 10.20 0.53 -0.38
N ARG A 55 10.73 -0.34 0.49
CA ARG A 55 11.85 -1.23 0.13
C ARG A 55 11.57 -2.19 -1.03
N GLN A 56 10.31 -2.36 -1.45
CA GLN A 56 9.92 -3.24 -2.55
C GLN A 56 9.73 -2.54 -3.90
N CYS A 57 9.84 -1.21 -3.93
CA CYS A 57 9.44 -0.37 -5.06
C CYS A 57 10.31 0.88 -5.17
N GLN A 58 10.01 1.77 -6.12
CA GLN A 58 10.72 3.05 -6.31
C GLN A 58 9.96 4.25 -5.73
N LEU A 59 8.93 4.00 -4.92
CA LEU A 59 8.15 5.03 -4.25
C LEU A 59 8.85 5.56 -3.01
N SER A 60 8.52 6.79 -2.68
CA SER A 60 8.96 7.53 -1.51
C SER A 60 7.84 8.40 -0.96
N GLU A 61 8.11 9.11 0.13
CA GLU A 61 7.14 10.06 0.71
C GLU A 61 6.72 11.17 -0.27
N GLU A 62 7.57 11.51 -1.23
CA GLU A 62 7.28 12.55 -2.24
C GLU A 62 6.23 12.13 -3.25
N ASP A 63 6.06 10.82 -3.43
CA ASP A 63 5.11 10.23 -4.38
C ASP A 63 3.70 10.10 -3.80
N LYS A 64 3.43 10.73 -2.65
CA LYS A 64 2.11 10.77 -2.02
C LYS A 64 1.15 11.54 -2.91
N VAL A 65 0.05 10.91 -3.27
CA VAL A 65 -0.96 11.55 -4.09
C VAL A 65 -1.85 12.43 -3.22
N ARG A 66 -2.11 13.65 -3.69
CA ARG A 66 -2.92 14.67 -3.02
C ARG A 66 -4.40 14.55 -3.35
#